data_AF-A0AAE3H8U2-F1
#
_entry.id   AF-A0AAE3H8U2-F1
#
_cell.length_a   1.000
_cell.length_b   1.000
_cell.length_c   1.000
_cell.angle_alpha   90.00
_cell.angle_beta   90.00
_cell.angle_gamma   90.00
#
_symmetry.space_group_name_H-M   'P 1'
#
loop_
_entity.id
_entity.type
_entity.pdbx_description
1 polymer ?
#
loop_
_entity_poly.entity_id
_entity_poly.type
_entity_poly.pdbx_seq_one_letter_code
_entity_poly.pdbx_strand_id
1 'polypeptide(L)'
;MNFGMILIWVAFLTGTGATILSLAHHIRGQRRYISQSRKMEIACMLSATLSMLVLVAHLLRVNASYYYVYSHSSTDLAWYYRVSALWAGQEGSLLLWAWAILAILLLVQYTGHTKKLADTKLMNITRMVSLGIISVFLLILVLKNPFASYTLTGTGAVLTNWNPFASLYNVPYGQGMNPLLRNPWMAIHPPMLFLGYAAFTIPFAAAIANLLTKDGRWTDIARDWMRTAWLFLTLGIGLGGFWAYEVLGWGAWYWSWDPVETSSLIPWITATAFLHARTRTSQGEYGFLAPLLAIASFILVVFATFVTRSGMWASVHSWQDFSTEGMVIAIFLVILLGSSAVLLARRYFEEEDEVAT
;
A
#
# COMPACT_ATOMS: atom_id res chain seq x y z
N MET A 1 -25.41 10.64 -9.79
CA MET A 1 -23.99 11.07 -9.66
C MET A 1 -23.32 10.24 -8.59
N ASN A 2 -22.23 9.58 -8.95
CA ASN A 2 -21.47 8.68 -8.10
C ASN A 2 -20.44 9.45 -7.28
N PHE A 3 -20.82 9.81 -6.05
CA PHE A 3 -19.97 10.61 -5.17
C PHE A 3 -18.69 9.88 -4.77
N GLY A 4 -18.74 8.57 -4.50
CA GLY A 4 -17.58 7.77 -4.13
C GLY A 4 -16.50 7.74 -5.22
N MET A 5 -16.90 7.60 -6.48
CA MET A 5 -15.99 7.65 -7.62
C MET A 5 -15.30 9.02 -7.74
N ILE A 6 -16.05 10.11 -7.56
CA ILE A 6 -15.48 11.47 -7.58
C ILE A 6 -14.42 11.64 -6.49
N LEU A 7 -14.65 11.11 -5.28
CA LEU A 7 -13.67 11.18 -4.19
C LEU A 7 -12.37 10.46 -4.53
N ILE A 8 -12.42 9.31 -5.21
CA ILE A 8 -11.22 8.59 -5.68
C ILE A 8 -10.45 9.44 -6.70
N TRP A 9 -11.15 10.08 -7.65
CA TRP A 9 -10.51 10.99 -8.61
C TRP A 9 -9.88 12.20 -7.92
N VAL A 10 -10.58 12.83 -6.97
CA VAL A 10 -10.04 13.95 -6.20
C VAL A 10 -8.81 13.50 -5.40
N ALA A 11 -8.85 12.34 -4.76
CA ALA A 11 -7.70 11.77 -4.05
C ALA A 11 -6.51 11.56 -5.00
N PHE A 12 -6.73 10.97 -6.18
CA PHE A 12 -5.68 10.77 -7.18
C PHE A 12 -5.06 12.09 -7.67
N LEU A 13 -5.88 13.06 -8.05
CA LEU A 13 -5.41 14.36 -8.54
C LEU A 13 -4.66 15.14 -7.47
N THR A 14 -5.15 15.12 -6.22
CA THR A 14 -4.49 15.80 -5.10
C THR A 14 -3.20 15.08 -4.66
N GLY A 15 -3.17 13.75 -4.63
CA GLY A 15 -1.97 12.97 -4.34
C GLY A 15 -0.86 13.17 -5.39
N THR A 16 -1.23 13.11 -6.67
CA THR A 16 -0.30 13.36 -7.79
C THR A 16 0.17 14.81 -7.79
N GLY A 17 -0.74 15.77 -7.56
CA GLY A 17 -0.39 17.18 -7.42
C GLY A 17 0.55 17.45 -6.24
N ALA A 18 0.34 16.79 -5.09
CA ALA A 18 1.23 16.86 -3.95
C ALA A 18 2.63 16.35 -4.30
N THR A 19 2.73 15.23 -5.01
CA THR A 19 4.00 14.65 -5.49
C THR A 19 4.73 15.62 -6.43
N ILE A 20 4.05 16.14 -7.45
CA ILE A 20 4.63 17.08 -8.42
C ILE A 20 5.11 18.35 -7.73
N LEU A 21 4.35 18.90 -6.78
CA LEU A 21 4.75 20.09 -6.04
C LEU A 21 5.93 19.81 -5.09
N SER A 22 6.01 18.63 -4.48
CA SER A 22 7.17 18.23 -3.69
C SER A 22 8.43 18.10 -4.55
N LEU A 23 8.30 17.56 -5.76
CA LEU A 23 9.40 17.52 -6.74
C LEU A 23 9.79 18.93 -7.21
N ALA A 24 8.82 19.79 -7.52
CA ALA A 24 9.07 21.18 -7.87
C ALA A 24 9.78 21.95 -6.75
N HIS A 25 9.44 21.67 -5.48
CA HIS A 25 10.16 22.21 -4.32
C HIS A 25 11.61 21.71 -4.29
N HIS A 26 11.84 20.41 -4.51
CA HIS A 26 13.19 19.84 -4.52
C HIS A 26 14.09 20.48 -5.60
N ILE A 27 13.55 20.74 -6.79
CA ILE A 27 14.29 21.33 -7.92
C ILE A 27 14.48 22.85 -7.76
N ARG A 28 13.42 23.59 -7.35
CA ARG A 28 13.40 25.06 -7.37
C ARG A 28 13.68 25.71 -6.01
N GLY A 29 13.67 24.95 -4.91
CA GLY A 29 13.93 25.45 -3.55
C GLY A 29 12.87 26.40 -2.95
N GLN A 30 11.81 26.75 -3.69
CA GLN A 30 10.83 27.74 -3.22
C GLN A 30 9.88 27.15 -2.15
N ARG A 31 9.72 27.86 -1.04
CA ARG A 31 8.84 27.45 0.08
C ARG A 31 7.34 27.37 -0.28
N ARG A 32 6.90 28.07 -1.32
CA ARG A 32 5.51 28.01 -1.82
C ARG A 32 5.12 26.59 -2.22
N TYR A 33 6.00 25.88 -2.92
CA TYR A 33 5.70 24.55 -3.45
C TYR A 33 5.50 23.52 -2.33
N ILE A 34 6.33 23.52 -1.29
CA ILE A 34 6.17 22.59 -0.16
C ILE A 34 4.90 22.88 0.66
N SER A 35 4.54 24.17 0.82
CA SER A 35 3.31 24.58 1.50
C SER A 35 2.07 24.10 0.73
N GLN A 36 2.05 24.28 -0.59
CA GLN A 36 0.96 23.80 -1.44
C GLN A 36 0.91 22.27 -1.48
N SER A 37 2.06 21.60 -1.55
CA SER A 37 2.16 20.14 -1.49
C SER A 37 1.54 19.59 -0.21
N ARG A 38 1.86 20.17 0.97
CA ARG A 38 1.27 19.81 2.26
C ARG A 38 -0.26 19.95 2.27
N LYS A 39 -0.80 21.02 1.67
CA LYS A 39 -2.26 21.21 1.55
C LYS A 39 -2.91 20.15 0.66
N MET A 40 -2.28 19.80 -0.46
CA MET A 40 -2.78 18.75 -1.36
C MET A 40 -2.68 17.36 -0.73
N GLU A 41 -1.65 17.07 0.06
CA GLU A 41 -1.55 15.84 0.85
C GLU A 41 -2.72 15.71 1.84
N ILE A 42 -3.05 16.77 2.57
CA ILE A 42 -4.20 16.77 3.49
C ILE A 42 -5.51 16.57 2.72
N ALA A 43 -5.70 17.26 1.59
CA ALA A 43 -6.87 17.08 0.74
C ALA A 43 -7.00 15.63 0.22
N CYS A 44 -5.87 15.01 -0.14
CA CYS A 44 -5.80 13.61 -0.55
C CYS A 44 -6.23 12.68 0.58
N MET A 45 -5.68 12.87 1.80
CA MET A 45 -6.06 12.09 2.99
C MET A 45 -7.56 12.22 3.31
N LEU A 46 -8.10 13.44 3.30
CA LEU A 46 -9.52 13.67 3.58
C LEU A 46 -10.41 13.00 2.53
N SER A 47 -10.04 13.09 1.25
CA SER A 47 -10.79 12.47 0.15
C SER A 47 -10.75 10.94 0.23
N ALA A 48 -9.58 10.35 0.51
CA ALA A 48 -9.42 8.91 0.70
C ALA A 48 -10.19 8.41 1.94
N THR A 49 -10.14 9.14 3.05
CA THR A 49 -10.88 8.81 4.28
C THR A 49 -12.38 8.86 4.03
N LEU A 50 -12.88 9.92 3.39
CA LEU A 50 -14.30 10.05 3.06
C LEU A 50 -14.75 8.96 2.09
N SER A 51 -13.91 8.62 1.11
CA SER A 51 -14.15 7.51 0.19
C SER A 51 -14.30 6.18 0.93
N MET A 52 -13.40 5.89 1.87
CA MET A 52 -13.47 4.69 2.72
C MET A 52 -14.79 4.63 3.51
N LEU A 53 -15.16 5.74 4.16
CA LEU A 53 -16.39 5.83 4.96
C LEU A 53 -17.65 5.64 4.11
N VAL A 54 -17.68 6.22 2.90
CA VAL A 54 -18.79 6.06 1.95
C VAL A 54 -18.89 4.60 1.48
N LEU A 55 -17.76 3.95 1.20
CA LEU A 55 -17.74 2.54 0.82
C LEU A 55 -18.27 1.64 1.95
N VAL A 56 -17.80 1.83 3.17
CA VAL A 56 -18.29 1.10 4.35
C VAL A 56 -19.79 1.32 4.56
N ALA A 57 -20.29 2.56 4.40
CA ALA A 57 -21.71 2.85 4.50
C ALA A 57 -22.54 2.11 3.44
N HIS A 58 -22.03 1.99 2.21
CA HIS A 58 -22.67 1.22 1.15
C HIS A 58 -22.62 -0.29 1.41
N LEU A 59 -21.51 -0.82 1.95
CA LEU A 59 -21.38 -2.23 2.33
C LEU A 59 -22.34 -2.61 3.46
N LEU A 60 -22.46 -1.77 4.50
CA LEU A 60 -23.37 -1.99 5.63
C LEU A 60 -24.84 -2.01 5.20
N ARG A 61 -25.22 -1.08 4.31
CA ARG A 61 -26.58 -0.96 3.75
C ARG A 61 -26.84 -1.93 2.59
N VAL A 62 -25.83 -2.66 2.13
CA VAL A 62 -25.90 -3.59 0.98
C VAL A 62 -26.45 -2.87 -0.27
N ASN A 63 -25.92 -1.69 -0.57
CA ASN A 63 -26.29 -0.98 -1.81
C ASN A 63 -25.62 -1.65 -3.02
N ALA A 64 -26.30 -2.66 -3.60
CA ALA A 64 -25.83 -3.44 -4.73
C ALA A 64 -25.92 -2.71 -6.08
N SER A 65 -26.08 -1.38 -6.08
CA SER A 65 -25.88 -0.54 -7.27
C SER A 65 -24.41 -0.44 -7.70
N TYR A 66 -23.49 -0.76 -6.79
CA TYR A 66 -22.05 -0.80 -7.04
C TYR A 66 -21.58 -2.25 -7.12
N TYR A 67 -20.77 -2.57 -8.13
CA TYR A 67 -20.34 -3.94 -8.39
C TYR A 67 -19.57 -4.56 -7.22
N TYR A 68 -18.72 -3.77 -6.58
CA TYR A 68 -17.95 -4.20 -5.40
C TYR A 68 -18.88 -4.61 -4.23
N VAL A 69 -19.92 -3.82 -3.96
CA VAL A 69 -20.88 -4.11 -2.89
C VAL A 69 -21.73 -5.32 -3.24
N TYR A 70 -22.19 -5.41 -4.49
CA TYR A 70 -22.90 -6.57 -5.00
C TYR A 70 -22.10 -7.87 -4.85
N SER A 71 -20.79 -7.84 -5.12
CA SER A 71 -19.93 -9.02 -5.12
C SER A 71 -19.44 -9.45 -3.73
N HIS A 72 -19.54 -8.58 -2.71
CA HIS A 72 -18.91 -8.83 -1.41
C HIS A 72 -19.81 -8.62 -0.19
N SER A 73 -21.00 -8.05 -0.34
CA SER A 73 -21.93 -7.82 0.77
C SER A 73 -23.31 -8.41 0.49
N SER A 74 -23.98 -8.90 1.53
CA SER A 74 -25.37 -9.37 1.49
C SER A 74 -26.07 -9.08 2.81
N THR A 75 -27.41 -9.07 2.79
CA THR A 75 -28.25 -8.84 3.98
C THR A 75 -28.17 -9.98 4.99
N ASP A 76 -27.69 -11.14 4.59
CA ASP A 76 -27.57 -12.32 5.45
C ASP A 76 -26.28 -12.31 6.29
N LEU A 77 -25.30 -11.49 5.89
CA LEU A 77 -24.04 -11.35 6.62
C LEU A 77 -24.25 -10.50 7.87
N ALA A 78 -23.62 -10.88 8.98
CA ALA A 78 -23.51 -10.05 10.15
C ALA A 78 -22.79 -8.72 9.82
N TRP A 79 -23.11 -7.66 10.56
CA TRP A 79 -22.64 -6.31 10.24
C TRP A 79 -21.10 -6.20 10.21
N TYR A 80 -20.39 -6.92 11.09
CA TYR A 80 -18.93 -6.91 11.14
C TYR A 80 -18.31 -7.58 9.91
N TYR A 81 -18.96 -8.62 9.35
CA TYR A 81 -18.55 -9.17 8.07
C TYR A 81 -18.76 -8.17 6.93
N ARG A 82 -19.86 -7.41 6.94
CA ARG A 82 -20.08 -6.34 5.96
C ARG A 82 -19.03 -5.24 6.06
N VAL A 83 -18.54 -4.92 7.26
CA VAL A 83 -17.38 -4.00 7.41
C VAL A 83 -16.12 -4.64 6.84
N SER A 84 -15.85 -5.92 7.15
CA SER A 84 -14.67 -6.62 6.64
C SER A 84 -14.66 -6.84 5.13
N ALA A 85 -15.82 -6.76 4.48
CA ALA A 85 -15.93 -6.72 3.04
C ALA A 85 -15.16 -5.54 2.41
N LEU A 86 -14.83 -4.51 3.19
CA LEU A 86 -13.93 -3.43 2.77
C LEU A 86 -12.58 -3.96 2.29
N TRP A 87 -12.02 -5.00 2.91
CA TRP A 87 -10.73 -5.58 2.50
C TRP A 87 -10.85 -7.00 1.94
N ALA A 88 -12.07 -7.50 1.72
CA ALA A 88 -12.31 -8.78 1.07
C ALA A 88 -11.94 -8.78 -0.42
N GLY A 89 -12.23 -7.67 -1.11
CA GLY A 89 -11.96 -7.50 -2.54
C GLY A 89 -10.70 -6.69 -2.80
N GLN A 90 -10.26 -6.68 -4.05
CA GLN A 90 -9.02 -6.02 -4.46
C GLN A 90 -9.11 -4.49 -4.34
N GLU A 91 -10.22 -3.90 -4.76
CA GLU A 91 -10.47 -2.46 -4.82
C GLU A 91 -10.44 -1.86 -3.42
N GLY A 92 -11.22 -2.42 -2.50
CA GLY A 92 -11.33 -1.90 -1.15
C GLY A 92 -10.06 -2.12 -0.32
N SER A 93 -9.35 -3.24 -0.51
CA SER A 93 -8.05 -3.46 0.14
C SER A 93 -6.95 -2.53 -0.39
N LEU A 94 -6.96 -2.15 -1.67
CA LEU A 94 -6.06 -1.09 -2.19
C LEU A 94 -6.38 0.27 -1.59
N LEU A 95 -7.67 0.58 -1.42
CA LEU A 95 -8.10 1.81 -0.75
C LEU A 95 -7.61 1.84 0.71
N LEU A 96 -7.76 0.72 1.44
CA LEU A 96 -7.24 0.55 2.80
C LEU A 96 -5.73 0.79 2.85
N TRP A 97 -4.99 0.21 1.91
CA TRP A 97 -3.53 0.35 1.88
C TRP A 97 -3.09 1.78 1.56
N ALA A 98 -3.64 2.39 0.51
CA ALA A 98 -3.33 3.78 0.15
C ALA A 98 -3.65 4.75 1.30
N TRP A 99 -4.80 4.54 1.97
CA TRP A 99 -5.18 5.31 3.16
C TRP A 99 -4.22 5.09 4.33
N ALA A 100 -3.78 3.85 4.58
CA ALA A 100 -2.84 3.55 5.65
C ALA A 100 -1.49 4.23 5.42
N ILE A 101 -0.98 4.28 4.18
CA ILE A 101 0.25 5.00 3.85
C ILE A 101 0.08 6.50 4.10
N LEU A 102 -1.04 7.09 3.68
CA LEU A 102 -1.34 8.51 3.93
C LEU A 102 -1.43 8.83 5.43
N ALA A 103 -2.11 7.98 6.19
CA ALA A 103 -2.25 8.13 7.65
C ALA A 103 -0.88 8.05 8.33
N ILE A 104 -0.05 7.08 7.94
CA ILE A 104 1.32 6.93 8.44
C ILE A 104 2.16 8.15 8.07
N LEU A 105 2.07 8.64 6.84
CA LEU A 105 2.84 9.79 6.37
C LEU A 105 2.53 11.09 7.15
N LEU A 106 1.26 11.28 7.52
CA LEU A 106 0.85 12.35 8.42
C LEU A 106 1.40 12.13 9.84
N LEU A 107 1.29 10.90 10.36
CA LEU A 107 1.75 10.56 11.72
C LEU A 107 3.27 10.67 11.89
N VAL A 108 4.05 10.34 10.86
CA VAL A 108 5.52 10.46 10.83
C VAL A 108 5.98 11.85 11.29
N GLN A 109 5.27 12.91 10.91
CA GLN A 109 5.69 14.29 11.19
C GLN A 109 5.52 14.69 12.67
N TYR A 110 4.77 13.91 13.45
CA TYR A 110 4.45 14.21 14.84
C TYR A 110 5.04 13.22 15.86
N THR A 111 5.69 12.16 15.39
CA THR A 111 6.16 11.05 16.23
C THR A 111 7.67 11.09 16.48
N GLY A 112 8.11 10.52 17.60
CA GLY A 112 9.51 10.18 17.91
C GLY A 112 10.60 11.16 17.44
N HIS A 113 11.64 10.61 16.80
CA HIS A 113 12.74 11.37 16.22
C HIS A 113 12.35 12.12 14.94
N THR A 114 11.33 11.61 14.23
CA THR A 114 10.88 12.15 12.95
C THR A 114 10.27 13.56 13.11
N LYS A 115 9.69 13.89 14.26
CA LYS A 115 9.25 15.26 14.60
C LYS A 115 10.38 16.29 14.51
N LYS A 116 11.59 15.95 15.00
CA LYS A 116 12.75 16.85 14.94
C LYS A 116 13.28 17.01 13.51
N LEU A 117 12.94 16.08 12.62
CA LEU A 117 13.37 16.05 11.23
C LEU A 117 12.33 16.61 10.27
N ALA A 118 11.16 17.06 10.75
CA ALA A 118 10.00 17.41 9.93
C ALA A 118 10.29 18.44 8.80
N ASP A 119 11.15 19.43 9.08
CA ASP A 119 11.51 20.50 8.13
C ASP A 119 12.88 20.30 7.46
N THR A 120 13.45 19.09 7.57
CA THR A 120 14.73 18.75 6.92
C THR A 120 14.55 18.37 5.45
N LYS A 121 15.61 18.52 4.65
CA LYS A 121 15.65 18.04 3.26
C LYS A 121 15.38 16.52 3.19
N LEU A 122 15.93 15.75 4.14
CA LEU A 122 15.71 14.31 4.29
C LEU A 122 14.22 13.96 4.38
N MET A 123 13.49 14.61 5.30
CA MET A 123 12.05 14.34 5.46
C MET A 123 11.24 14.82 4.26
N ASN A 124 11.58 15.94 3.65
CA ASN A 124 10.89 16.41 2.44
C ASN A 124 11.02 15.42 1.28
N ILE A 125 12.19 14.82 1.07
CA ILE A 125 12.39 13.78 0.05
C ILE A 125 11.68 12.48 0.46
N THR A 126 11.76 12.09 1.73
CA THR A 126 11.01 10.92 2.27
C THR A 126 9.50 11.07 1.97
N ARG A 127 8.95 12.25 2.19
CA ARG A 127 7.54 12.57 1.89
C ARG A 127 7.27 12.53 0.39
N MET A 128 8.13 13.15 -0.43
CA MET A 128 8.01 13.14 -1.89
C MET A 128 7.94 11.73 -2.45
N VAL A 129 8.86 10.84 -2.04
CA VAL A 129 8.90 9.45 -2.49
C VAL A 129 7.65 8.68 -2.04
N SER A 130 7.24 8.86 -0.79
CA SER A 130 6.01 8.23 -0.25
C SER A 130 4.75 8.68 -1.02
N LEU A 131 4.63 9.96 -1.34
CA LEU A 131 3.52 10.50 -2.14
C LEU A 131 3.53 9.95 -3.57
N GLY A 132 4.71 9.74 -4.16
CA GLY A 132 4.85 9.10 -5.46
C GLY A 132 4.31 7.66 -5.46
N ILE A 133 4.65 6.89 -4.43
CA ILE A 133 4.13 5.53 -4.22
C ILE A 133 2.60 5.55 -4.06
N ILE A 134 2.07 6.45 -3.23
CA ILE A 134 0.62 6.64 -3.05
C ILE A 134 -0.06 6.95 -4.38
N SER A 135 0.54 7.80 -5.22
CA SER A 135 -0.02 8.20 -6.52
C SER A 135 -0.18 7.01 -7.47
N VAL A 136 0.73 6.03 -7.42
CA VAL A 136 0.61 4.77 -8.18
C VAL A 136 -0.57 3.94 -7.67
N PHE A 137 -0.73 3.77 -6.36
CA PHE A 137 -1.88 3.02 -5.82
C PHE A 137 -3.22 3.72 -6.10
N LEU A 138 -3.26 5.05 -6.04
CA LEU A 138 -4.44 5.84 -6.39
C LEU A 138 -4.75 5.74 -7.90
N LEU A 139 -3.73 5.65 -8.77
CA LEU A 139 -3.94 5.38 -10.19
C LEU A 139 -4.61 4.02 -10.40
N ILE A 140 -4.16 2.99 -9.69
CA ILE A 140 -4.79 1.65 -9.75
C ILE A 140 -6.26 1.74 -9.29
N LEU A 141 -6.58 2.50 -8.24
CA LEU A 141 -7.96 2.71 -7.78
C LEU A 141 -8.83 3.50 -8.77
N VAL A 142 -8.24 4.39 -9.55
CA VAL A 142 -8.96 5.06 -10.65
C VAL A 142 -9.28 4.06 -11.77
N LEU A 143 -8.36 3.16 -12.08
CA LEU A 143 -8.59 2.10 -13.08
C LEU A 143 -9.62 1.07 -12.59
N LYS A 144 -9.54 0.68 -11.31
CA LYS A 144 -10.40 -0.30 -10.64
C LYS A 144 -11.16 0.34 -9.48
N ASN A 145 -12.20 1.08 -9.82
CA ASN A 145 -12.92 1.88 -8.84
C ASN A 145 -13.91 1.02 -8.03
N PRO A 146 -13.86 1.02 -6.67
CA PRO A 146 -14.81 0.27 -5.85
C PRO A 146 -16.26 0.75 -5.98
N PHE A 147 -16.46 1.96 -6.51
CA PHE A 147 -17.77 2.53 -6.79
C PHE A 147 -18.20 2.33 -8.24
N ALA A 148 -17.55 1.46 -9.03
CA ALA A 148 -18.01 1.21 -10.39
C ALA A 148 -19.46 0.70 -10.39
N SER A 149 -20.35 1.41 -11.09
CA SER A 149 -21.65 0.88 -11.46
C SER A 149 -21.47 -0.18 -12.55
N TYR A 150 -22.46 -1.05 -12.68
CA TYR A 150 -22.43 -2.16 -13.62
C TYR A 150 -23.81 -2.39 -14.20
N THR A 151 -23.87 -3.04 -15.35
CA THR A 151 -25.10 -3.59 -15.91
C THR A 151 -24.90 -5.09 -16.11
N LEU A 152 -25.85 -5.90 -15.66
CA LEU A 152 -25.86 -7.33 -15.92
C LEU A 152 -26.37 -7.58 -17.34
N THR A 153 -25.53 -8.21 -18.16
CA THR A 153 -25.86 -8.68 -19.50
C THR A 153 -25.82 -10.22 -19.52
N GLY A 154 -26.40 -10.85 -20.54
CA GLY A 154 -26.38 -12.32 -20.66
C GLY A 154 -24.97 -12.93 -20.74
N THR A 155 -23.94 -12.13 -21.02
CA THR A 155 -22.54 -12.54 -21.10
C THR A 155 -21.70 -12.10 -19.88
N GLY A 156 -22.31 -11.47 -18.86
CA GLY A 156 -21.62 -11.03 -17.65
C GLY A 156 -21.92 -9.59 -17.23
N ALA A 157 -21.20 -9.10 -16.23
CA ALA A 157 -21.30 -7.72 -15.76
C ALA A 157 -20.42 -6.79 -16.60
N VAL A 158 -21.00 -5.71 -17.15
CA VAL A 158 -20.25 -4.65 -17.83
C VAL A 158 -20.08 -3.50 -16.84
N LEU A 159 -18.83 -3.18 -16.48
CA LEU A 159 -18.51 -2.13 -15.49
C LEU A 159 -18.28 -0.78 -16.17
N THR A 160 -18.70 0.29 -15.50
CA THR A 160 -18.40 1.68 -15.89
C THR A 160 -17.44 2.31 -14.87
N ASN A 161 -16.14 2.01 -14.98
CA ASN A 161 -15.14 2.41 -14.00
C ASN A 161 -14.87 3.93 -13.98
N TRP A 162 -15.17 4.66 -15.07
CA TRP A 162 -14.75 6.07 -15.26
C TRP A 162 -15.89 7.06 -15.51
N ASN A 163 -17.15 6.63 -15.43
CA ASN A 163 -18.28 7.53 -15.66
C ASN A 163 -19.04 7.79 -14.34
N PRO A 164 -18.80 8.92 -13.65
CA PRO A 164 -19.50 9.24 -12.40
C PRO A 164 -20.96 9.63 -12.62
N PHE A 165 -21.39 9.84 -13.86
CA PHE A 165 -22.77 10.20 -14.22
C PHE A 165 -23.55 9.03 -14.80
N ALA A 166 -22.96 7.82 -14.83
CA ALA A 166 -23.67 6.61 -15.21
C ALA A 166 -24.91 6.39 -14.33
N SER A 167 -25.97 5.88 -14.95
CA SER A 167 -27.17 5.45 -14.23
C SER A 167 -26.84 4.25 -13.35
N LEU A 168 -27.29 4.30 -12.11
CA LEU A 168 -27.12 3.20 -11.18
C LEU A 168 -28.13 2.10 -11.51
N TYR A 169 -27.63 0.89 -11.78
CA TYR A 169 -28.46 -0.30 -11.91
C TYR A 169 -28.71 -0.89 -10.52
N ASN A 170 -29.91 -0.72 -9.99
CA ASN A 170 -30.22 -1.14 -8.63
C ASN A 170 -30.68 -2.60 -8.59
N VAL A 171 -29.90 -3.46 -7.94
CA VAL A 171 -30.27 -4.84 -7.63
C VAL A 171 -30.69 -4.91 -6.15
N PRO A 172 -31.80 -5.58 -5.79
CA PRO A 172 -32.27 -5.61 -4.41
C PRO A 172 -31.46 -6.50 -3.46
N TYR A 173 -30.52 -7.29 -3.99
CA TYR A 173 -29.68 -8.22 -3.23
C TYR A 173 -28.23 -8.21 -3.72
N GLY A 174 -27.30 -8.48 -2.80
CA GLY A 174 -25.89 -8.75 -3.12
C GLY A 174 -25.55 -10.22 -2.92
N GLN A 175 -24.57 -10.72 -3.66
CA GLN A 175 -24.09 -12.11 -3.62
C GLN A 175 -23.44 -12.48 -2.27
N GLY A 176 -22.97 -11.47 -1.52
CA GLY A 176 -22.22 -11.69 -0.30
C GLY A 176 -20.78 -12.13 -0.54
N MET A 177 -19.96 -12.07 0.49
CA MET A 177 -18.57 -12.53 0.41
C MET A 177 -18.48 -14.04 0.27
N ASN A 178 -17.36 -14.48 -0.31
CA ASN A 178 -16.96 -15.88 -0.39
C ASN A 178 -17.13 -16.55 1.00
N PRO A 179 -17.77 -17.73 1.09
CA PRO A 179 -17.96 -18.45 2.35
C PRO A 179 -16.68 -18.63 3.17
N LEU A 180 -15.52 -18.82 2.54
CA LEU A 180 -14.22 -18.96 3.22
C LEU A 180 -13.81 -17.70 3.98
N LEU A 181 -14.30 -16.53 3.55
CA LEU A 181 -14.01 -15.23 4.18
C LEU A 181 -14.90 -14.94 5.39
N ARG A 182 -15.91 -15.77 5.67
CA ARG A 182 -16.84 -15.59 6.80
C ARG A 182 -16.24 -16.11 8.11
N ASN A 183 -15.06 -15.63 8.45
CA ASN A 183 -14.32 -16.04 9.64
C ASN A 183 -13.82 -14.81 10.43
N PRO A 184 -13.86 -14.80 11.78
CA PRO A 184 -13.39 -13.66 12.58
C PRO A 184 -11.95 -13.25 12.29
N TRP A 185 -11.07 -14.20 12.00
CA TRP A 185 -9.68 -13.93 11.67
C TRP A 185 -9.55 -13.11 10.39
N MET A 186 -10.35 -13.40 9.35
CA MET A 186 -10.48 -12.60 8.12
C MET A 186 -10.77 -11.12 8.41
N ALA A 187 -11.54 -10.83 9.47
CA ALA A 187 -11.83 -9.45 9.84
C ALA A 187 -10.65 -8.72 10.53
N ILE A 188 -9.67 -9.44 11.07
CA ILE A 188 -8.60 -8.85 11.88
C ILE A 188 -7.25 -8.90 11.17
N HIS A 189 -6.91 -10.04 10.54
CA HIS A 189 -5.57 -10.25 9.98
C HIS A 189 -5.21 -9.31 8.81
N PRO A 190 -6.10 -8.96 7.84
CA PRO A 190 -5.70 -8.16 6.69
C PRO A 190 -5.41 -6.72 7.06
N PRO A 191 -6.20 -6.02 7.93
CA PRO A 191 -5.81 -4.72 8.46
C PRO A 191 -4.42 -4.72 9.10
N MET A 192 -4.06 -5.75 9.88
CA MET A 192 -2.72 -5.84 10.47
C MET A 192 -1.63 -5.97 9.39
N LEU A 193 -1.85 -6.83 8.40
CA LEU A 193 -0.93 -7.01 7.28
C LEU A 193 -0.76 -5.73 6.45
N PHE A 194 -1.86 -5.05 6.10
CA PHE A 194 -1.83 -3.79 5.34
C PHE A 194 -1.18 -2.65 6.12
N LEU A 195 -1.36 -2.58 7.44
CA LEU A 195 -0.63 -1.62 8.28
C LEU A 195 0.88 -1.88 8.25
N GLY A 196 1.30 -3.15 8.30
CA GLY A 196 2.69 -3.56 8.13
C GLY A 196 3.24 -3.12 6.77
N TYR A 197 2.54 -3.48 5.68
CA TYR A 197 2.91 -3.13 4.31
C TYR A 197 2.96 -1.62 4.07
N ALA A 198 2.01 -0.87 4.64
CA ALA A 198 2.01 0.59 4.56
C ALA A 198 3.23 1.19 5.28
N ALA A 199 3.58 0.67 6.46
CA ALA A 199 4.70 1.18 7.24
C ALA A 199 6.06 0.98 6.56
N PHE A 200 6.26 -0.09 5.77
CA PHE A 200 7.48 -0.30 4.97
C PHE A 200 7.78 0.82 3.97
N THR A 201 6.77 1.60 3.58
CA THR A 201 6.94 2.76 2.69
C THR A 201 7.90 3.78 3.30
N ILE A 202 7.87 3.99 4.62
CA ILE A 202 8.66 5.04 5.27
C ILE A 202 10.17 4.69 5.33
N PRO A 203 10.59 3.49 5.78
CA PRO A 203 12.00 3.08 5.70
C PRO A 203 12.54 3.09 4.27
N PHE A 204 11.76 2.64 3.29
CA PHE A 204 12.14 2.72 1.88
C PHE A 204 12.39 4.16 1.45
N ALA A 205 11.41 5.04 1.66
CA ALA A 205 11.51 6.43 1.25
C ALA A 205 12.65 7.18 1.98
N ALA A 206 12.90 6.86 3.25
CA ALA A 206 14.01 7.40 4.02
C ALA A 206 15.38 6.90 3.51
N ALA A 207 15.47 5.63 3.09
CA ALA A 207 16.68 5.08 2.48
C ALA A 207 16.97 5.77 1.14
N ILE A 208 15.97 5.93 0.27
CA ILE A 208 16.11 6.71 -0.98
C ILE A 208 16.53 8.15 -0.69
N ALA A 209 15.93 8.78 0.32
CA ALA A 209 16.32 10.14 0.72
C ALA A 209 17.78 10.21 1.18
N ASN A 210 18.27 9.22 1.93
CA ASN A 210 19.67 9.13 2.31
C ASN A 210 20.62 8.97 1.12
N LEU A 211 20.26 8.15 0.12
CA LEU A 211 21.08 8.01 -1.08
C LEU A 211 21.25 9.35 -1.82
N LEU A 212 20.25 10.25 -1.73
CA LEU A 212 20.27 11.57 -2.35
C LEU A 212 20.89 12.68 -1.46
N THR A 213 20.82 12.58 -0.14
CA THR A 213 21.26 13.65 0.78
C THR A 213 22.49 13.31 1.62
N LYS A 214 22.90 12.04 1.67
CA LYS A 214 23.97 11.53 2.53
C LYS A 214 23.74 11.81 4.02
N ASP A 215 22.47 11.89 4.43
CA ASP A 215 22.08 12.28 5.78
C ASP A 215 21.82 11.05 6.66
N GLY A 216 22.82 10.71 7.50
CA GLY A 216 22.79 9.55 8.39
C GLY A 216 21.60 9.48 9.37
N ARG A 217 20.90 10.60 9.59
CA ARG A 217 19.69 10.66 10.45
C ARG A 217 18.53 9.83 9.89
N TRP A 218 18.60 9.40 8.63
CA TRP A 218 17.63 8.47 8.02
C TRP A 218 17.50 7.16 8.80
N THR A 219 18.58 6.70 9.44
CA THR A 219 18.61 5.44 10.19
C THR A 219 17.68 5.44 11.39
N ASP A 220 17.39 6.61 11.97
CA ASP A 220 16.43 6.75 13.06
C ASP A 220 14.99 6.69 12.55
N ILE A 221 14.72 7.37 11.43
CA ILE A 221 13.41 7.30 10.74
C ILE A 221 13.13 5.84 10.36
N ALA A 222 14.08 5.20 9.67
CA ALA A 222 13.93 3.84 9.19
C ALA A 222 13.81 2.84 10.34
N ARG A 223 14.55 2.99 11.45
CA ARG A 223 14.40 2.10 12.63
C ARG A 223 13.00 2.15 13.19
N ASP A 224 12.53 3.35 13.53
CA ASP A 224 11.29 3.51 14.29
C ASP A 224 10.11 2.95 13.47
N TRP A 225 10.10 3.21 12.15
CA TRP A 225 9.06 2.69 11.26
C TRP A 225 9.26 1.25 10.80
N MET A 226 10.50 0.75 10.70
CA MET A 226 10.73 -0.67 10.43
C MET A 226 10.26 -1.54 11.59
N ARG A 227 10.42 -1.10 12.83
CA ARG A 227 9.87 -1.81 14.01
C ARG A 227 8.35 -1.90 13.95
N THR A 228 7.69 -0.80 13.61
CA THR A 228 6.23 -0.76 13.42
C THR A 228 5.83 -1.71 12.28
N ALA A 229 6.49 -1.64 11.13
CA ALA A 229 6.22 -2.50 9.98
C ALA A 229 6.39 -3.98 10.33
N TRP A 230 7.49 -4.31 10.99
CA TRP A 230 7.81 -5.67 11.44
C TRP A 230 6.80 -6.20 12.45
N LEU A 231 6.37 -5.40 13.43
CA LEU A 231 5.36 -5.80 14.42
C LEU A 231 4.03 -6.13 13.76
N PHE A 232 3.51 -5.21 12.94
CA PHE A 232 2.22 -5.40 12.27
C PHE A 232 2.27 -6.54 11.24
N LEU A 233 3.39 -6.70 10.53
CA LEU A 233 3.57 -7.83 9.63
C LEU A 233 3.64 -9.15 10.42
N THR A 234 4.34 -9.20 11.56
CA THR A 234 4.37 -10.40 12.43
C THR A 234 2.97 -10.78 12.89
N LEU A 235 2.17 -9.81 13.34
CA LEU A 235 0.77 -10.05 13.71
C LEU A 235 -0.07 -10.49 12.51
N GLY A 236 0.12 -9.87 11.34
CA GLY A 236 -0.61 -10.21 10.11
C GLY A 236 -0.35 -11.64 9.64
N ILE A 237 0.92 -12.07 9.57
CA ILE A 237 1.26 -13.44 9.17
C ILE A 237 0.84 -14.44 10.28
N GLY A 238 1.05 -14.09 11.56
CA GLY A 238 0.61 -14.88 12.72
C GLY A 238 -0.89 -15.20 12.70
N LEU A 239 -1.73 -14.16 12.57
CA LEU A 239 -3.18 -14.30 12.52
C LEU A 239 -3.65 -14.96 11.22
N GLY A 240 -2.98 -14.68 10.09
CA GLY A 240 -3.27 -15.31 8.81
C GLY A 240 -3.04 -16.82 8.82
N GLY A 241 -1.95 -17.28 9.44
CA GLY A 241 -1.70 -18.72 9.58
C GLY A 241 -2.67 -19.42 10.53
N PHE A 242 -3.15 -18.74 11.58
CA PHE A 242 -4.24 -19.26 12.42
C PHE A 242 -5.54 -19.44 11.63
N TRP A 243 -5.87 -18.46 10.78
CA TRP A 243 -7.03 -18.55 9.89
C TRP A 243 -6.91 -19.70 8.89
N ALA A 244 -5.76 -19.84 8.23
CA ALA A 244 -5.49 -20.93 7.30
C ALA A 244 -5.66 -22.29 7.97
N TYR A 245 -5.13 -22.45 9.19
CA TYR A 245 -5.28 -23.67 9.99
C TYR A 245 -6.75 -24.01 10.27
N GLU A 246 -7.59 -23.02 10.63
CA GLU A 246 -9.01 -23.26 10.88
C GLU A 246 -9.80 -23.65 9.61
N VAL A 247 -9.50 -23.01 8.48
CA VAL A 247 -10.30 -23.18 7.26
C VAL A 247 -9.87 -24.40 6.44
N LEU A 248 -8.57 -24.68 6.39
CA LEU A 248 -7.97 -25.68 5.51
C LEU A 248 -7.50 -26.95 6.27
N GLY A 249 -7.49 -26.93 7.61
CA GLY A 249 -7.22 -28.09 8.46
C GLY A 249 -5.74 -28.52 8.53
N TRP A 250 -5.50 -29.76 9.00
CA TRP A 250 -4.18 -30.31 9.31
C TRP A 250 -3.24 -30.52 8.10
N GLY A 251 -3.74 -30.36 6.87
CA GLY A 251 -2.93 -30.32 5.64
C GLY A 251 -2.46 -28.91 5.24
N ALA A 252 -2.96 -27.90 5.94
CA ALA A 252 -2.67 -26.49 5.74
C ALA A 252 -2.34 -25.81 7.08
N TRP A 253 -1.40 -26.44 7.80
CA TRP A 253 -0.54 -25.69 8.71
C TRP A 253 -0.09 -24.40 8.02
N TYR A 254 0.18 -23.34 8.79
CA TYR A 254 0.67 -21.99 8.41
C TYR A 254 1.54 -21.92 7.13
N TRP A 255 2.22 -23.01 6.80
CA TRP A 255 3.13 -23.22 5.69
C TRP A 255 2.65 -24.34 4.74
N SER A 256 1.56 -24.14 4.00
CA SER A 256 1.27 -24.96 2.80
C SER A 256 2.22 -24.65 1.64
N TRP A 257 3.21 -23.78 1.86
CA TRP A 257 4.04 -23.15 0.83
C TRP A 257 3.19 -22.46 -0.24
N ASP A 258 2.03 -21.92 0.16
CA ASP A 258 1.23 -21.12 -0.75
C ASP A 258 2.06 -19.89 -1.18
N PRO A 259 2.06 -19.54 -2.48
CA PRO A 259 2.86 -18.42 -2.99
C PRO A 259 2.57 -17.11 -2.27
N VAL A 260 1.33 -16.87 -1.84
CA VAL A 260 0.93 -15.66 -1.12
C VAL A 260 1.48 -15.64 0.29
N GLU A 261 1.34 -16.74 1.04
CA GLU A 261 1.90 -16.89 2.38
C GLU A 261 3.43 -16.71 2.35
N THR A 262 4.09 -17.42 1.45
CA THR A 262 5.55 -17.40 1.29
C THR A 262 6.04 -16.00 0.91
N SER A 263 5.36 -15.33 -0.02
CA SER A 263 5.74 -13.98 -0.46
C SER A 263 5.66 -12.94 0.65
N SER A 264 4.77 -13.13 1.64
CA SER A 264 4.66 -12.24 2.81
C SER A 264 5.78 -12.44 3.85
N LEU A 265 6.40 -13.63 3.91
CA LEU A 265 7.54 -13.89 4.81
C LEU A 265 8.82 -13.21 4.33
N ILE A 266 9.08 -13.16 3.02
CA ILE A 266 10.34 -12.62 2.49
C ILE A 266 10.61 -11.17 2.96
N PRO A 267 9.66 -10.21 2.90
CA PRO A 267 9.88 -8.88 3.45
C PRO A 267 10.06 -8.88 4.98
N TRP A 268 9.48 -9.84 5.70
CA TRP A 268 9.69 -9.99 7.15
C TRP A 268 11.15 -10.40 7.47
N ILE A 269 11.73 -11.31 6.68
CA ILE A 269 13.13 -11.72 6.82
C ILE A 269 14.06 -10.54 6.55
N THR A 270 13.85 -9.80 5.46
CA THR A 270 14.72 -8.66 5.12
C THR A 270 14.56 -7.52 6.11
N ALA A 271 13.36 -7.31 6.66
CA ALA A 271 13.11 -6.36 7.75
C ALA A 271 13.87 -6.76 9.03
N THR A 272 13.85 -8.05 9.36
CA THR A 272 14.58 -8.59 10.51
C THR A 272 16.08 -8.39 10.31
N ALA A 273 16.60 -8.71 9.13
CA ALA A 273 18.01 -8.48 8.79
C ALA A 273 18.37 -6.99 8.90
N PHE A 274 17.51 -6.08 8.43
CA PHE A 274 17.72 -4.64 8.57
C PHE A 274 17.84 -4.22 10.03
N LEU A 275 16.90 -4.67 10.88
CA LEU A 275 16.88 -4.32 12.31
C LEU A 275 18.15 -4.78 13.02
N HIS A 276 18.74 -5.91 12.62
CA HIS A 276 20.03 -6.38 13.11
C HIS A 276 21.20 -5.55 12.56
N ALA A 277 21.31 -5.42 11.22
CA ALA A 277 22.39 -4.70 10.56
C ALA A 277 22.52 -3.25 11.08
N ARG A 278 21.38 -2.58 11.29
CA ARG A 278 21.32 -1.20 11.78
C ARG A 278 21.90 -1.00 13.19
N THR A 279 22.01 -2.05 14.01
CA THR A 279 22.66 -1.94 15.34
C THR A 279 24.17 -1.73 15.25
N ARG A 280 24.77 -2.13 14.12
CA ARG A 280 26.20 -2.04 13.84
C ARG A 280 26.53 -0.88 12.88
N THR A 281 25.52 -0.28 12.24
CA THR A 281 25.70 0.88 11.36
C THR A 281 26.33 2.09 12.04
N SER A 282 26.05 2.33 13.32
CA SER A 282 26.71 3.40 14.07
C SER A 282 28.21 3.15 14.32
N GLN A 283 28.68 1.93 14.10
CA GLN A 283 30.09 1.52 14.23
C GLN A 283 30.82 1.53 12.87
N GLY A 284 30.17 2.01 11.80
CA GLY A 284 30.72 2.04 10.45
C GLY A 284 30.50 0.75 9.65
N GLU A 285 29.97 -0.31 10.26
CA GLU A 285 29.67 -1.57 9.58
C GLU A 285 28.34 -1.49 8.81
N TYR A 286 28.18 -2.29 7.74
CA TYR A 286 26.90 -2.42 7.01
C TYR A 286 26.33 -1.12 6.42
N GLY A 287 27.18 -0.13 6.12
CA GLY A 287 26.75 1.15 5.53
C GLY A 287 25.98 0.98 4.21
N PHE A 288 26.42 0.06 3.35
CA PHE A 288 25.73 -0.35 2.12
C PHE A 288 24.52 -1.27 2.39
N LEU A 289 24.68 -2.24 3.29
CA LEU A 289 23.69 -3.29 3.51
C LEU A 289 22.41 -2.75 4.18
N ALA A 290 22.51 -1.78 5.09
CA ALA A 290 21.34 -1.18 5.75
C ALA A 290 20.36 -0.52 4.76
N PRO A 291 20.76 0.43 3.88
CA PRO A 291 19.84 1.01 2.89
C PRO A 291 19.37 -0.04 1.88
N LEU A 292 20.22 -0.99 1.47
CA LEU A 292 19.81 -2.09 0.61
C LEU A 292 18.68 -2.91 1.22
N LEU A 293 18.78 -3.32 2.49
CA LEU A 293 17.75 -4.12 3.17
C LEU A 293 16.45 -3.34 3.39
N ALA A 294 16.53 -2.04 3.70
CA ALA A 294 15.35 -1.18 3.80
C ALA A 294 14.62 -1.07 2.45
N ILE A 295 15.38 -0.91 1.36
CA ILE A 295 14.86 -0.85 0.00
C ILE A 295 14.23 -2.19 -0.41
N ALA A 296 14.99 -3.28 -0.23
CA ALA A 296 14.57 -4.63 -0.59
C ALA A 296 13.28 -5.03 0.14
N SER A 297 13.15 -4.69 1.42
CA SER A 297 11.94 -5.02 2.20
C SER A 297 10.67 -4.44 1.59
N PHE A 298 10.68 -3.17 1.15
CA PHE A 298 9.51 -2.58 0.50
C PHE A 298 9.28 -3.12 -0.91
N ILE A 299 10.34 -3.32 -1.70
CA ILE A 299 10.23 -3.94 -3.03
C ILE A 299 9.59 -5.33 -2.92
N LEU A 300 9.98 -6.11 -1.90
CA LEU A 300 9.43 -7.44 -1.63
C LEU A 300 7.96 -7.39 -1.16
N VAL A 301 7.53 -6.34 -0.47
CA VAL A 301 6.10 -6.10 -0.17
C VAL A 301 5.30 -5.86 -1.47
N VAL A 302 5.83 -5.04 -2.37
CA VAL A 302 5.20 -4.82 -3.68
C VAL A 302 5.23 -6.10 -4.52
N PHE A 303 6.28 -6.93 -4.41
CA PHE A 303 6.36 -8.24 -5.04
C PHE A 303 5.30 -9.20 -4.48
N ALA A 304 5.11 -9.28 -3.16
CA ALA A 304 4.03 -10.05 -2.55
C ALA A 304 2.64 -9.60 -3.03
N THR A 305 2.48 -8.30 -3.25
CA THR A 305 1.27 -7.73 -3.85
C THR A 305 1.09 -8.17 -5.30
N PHE A 306 2.18 -8.20 -6.08
CA PHE A 306 2.16 -8.70 -7.43
C PHE A 306 1.78 -10.19 -7.47
N VAL A 307 2.35 -11.01 -6.59
CA VAL A 307 2.01 -12.45 -6.49
C VAL A 307 0.52 -12.64 -6.18
N THR A 308 -0.05 -11.87 -5.25
CA THR A 308 -1.47 -11.96 -4.86
C THR A 308 -2.44 -11.44 -5.92
N ARG A 309 -2.06 -10.45 -6.73
CA ARG A 309 -3.01 -9.68 -7.57
C ARG A 309 -2.80 -9.79 -9.07
N SER A 310 -1.66 -10.31 -9.52
CA SER A 310 -1.36 -10.44 -10.95
C SER A 310 -2.08 -11.59 -11.64
N GLY A 311 -2.61 -12.56 -10.89
CA GLY A 311 -3.21 -13.78 -11.45
C GLY A 311 -2.25 -14.69 -12.20
N MET A 312 -0.94 -14.43 -12.12
CA MET A 312 0.10 -15.28 -12.71
C MET A 312 0.37 -16.55 -11.91
N TRP A 313 0.04 -16.56 -10.63
CA TRP A 313 0.34 -17.65 -9.71
C TRP A 313 -0.96 -18.32 -9.28
N ALA A 314 -0.98 -19.66 -9.27
CA ALA A 314 -2.06 -20.41 -8.66
C ALA A 314 -1.91 -20.34 -7.13
N SER A 315 -2.79 -19.59 -6.47
CA SER A 315 -2.93 -19.55 -5.01
C SER A 315 -4.40 -19.50 -4.65
N VAL A 316 -4.74 -20.08 -3.50
CA VAL A 316 -6.07 -19.97 -2.89
C VAL A 316 -6.45 -18.52 -2.56
N HIS A 317 -5.49 -17.60 -2.62
CA HIS A 317 -5.65 -16.17 -2.35
C HIS A 317 -5.42 -15.31 -3.60
N SER A 318 -5.07 -15.92 -4.73
CA SER A 318 -4.89 -15.24 -6.02
C SER A 318 -6.20 -15.13 -6.80
N TRP A 319 -6.26 -14.14 -7.67
CA TRP A 319 -7.37 -13.90 -8.58
C TRP A 319 -6.99 -14.39 -9.97
N GLN A 320 -7.84 -15.14 -10.65
CA GLN A 320 -7.50 -15.74 -11.94
C GLN A 320 -7.48 -14.66 -13.05
N ASP A 321 -6.50 -14.76 -13.97
CA ASP A 321 -6.19 -13.90 -15.12
C ASP A 321 -5.26 -12.69 -14.91
N PHE A 322 -4.32 -12.49 -15.85
CA PHE A 322 -3.41 -11.34 -15.87
C PHE A 322 -4.16 -10.06 -16.20
N SER A 323 -4.33 -9.21 -15.18
CA SER A 323 -5.09 -7.97 -15.26
C SER A 323 -4.21 -6.77 -15.61
N THR A 324 -4.85 -5.69 -16.08
CA THR A 324 -4.21 -4.38 -16.29
C THR A 324 -3.52 -3.88 -15.01
N GLU A 325 -4.03 -4.22 -13.84
CA GLU A 325 -3.46 -3.84 -12.55
C GLU A 325 -2.18 -4.62 -12.26
N GLY A 326 -2.19 -5.93 -12.56
CA GLY A 326 -0.99 -6.76 -12.53
C GLY A 326 0.12 -6.15 -13.38
N MET A 327 -0.21 -5.64 -14.56
CA MET A 327 0.73 -4.93 -15.44
C MET A 327 1.24 -3.63 -14.81
N VAL A 328 0.37 -2.79 -14.23
CA VAL A 328 0.81 -1.54 -13.55
C VAL A 328 1.74 -1.85 -12.37
N ILE A 329 1.42 -2.87 -11.57
CA ILE A 329 2.26 -3.31 -10.44
C ILE A 329 3.60 -3.85 -10.95
N ALA A 330 3.63 -4.61 -12.05
CA ALA A 330 4.87 -5.10 -12.66
C ALA A 330 5.76 -3.97 -13.15
N ILE A 331 5.20 -3.00 -13.87
CA ILE A 331 5.94 -1.80 -14.32
C ILE A 331 6.46 -1.03 -13.12
N PHE A 332 5.64 -0.86 -12.08
CA PHE A 332 6.04 -0.20 -10.85
C PHE A 332 7.20 -0.93 -10.14
N LEU A 333 7.17 -2.27 -10.08
CA LEU A 333 8.27 -3.08 -9.56
C LEU A 333 9.57 -2.88 -10.34
N VAL A 334 9.50 -2.91 -11.67
CA VAL A 334 10.68 -2.69 -12.54
C VAL A 334 11.26 -1.29 -12.31
N ILE A 335 10.41 -0.26 -12.20
CA ILE A 335 10.85 1.11 -11.92
C ILE A 335 11.48 1.20 -10.52
N LEU A 336 10.87 0.60 -9.49
CA LEU A 336 11.42 0.60 -8.13
C LEU A 336 12.77 -0.09 -8.07
N LEU A 337 12.89 -1.29 -8.67
CA LEU A 337 14.14 -2.05 -8.74
C LEU A 337 15.22 -1.27 -9.49
N GLY A 338 14.92 -0.81 -10.70
CA GLY A 338 15.88 -0.11 -11.56
C GLY A 338 16.35 1.21 -10.94
N SER A 339 15.42 2.06 -10.49
CA SER A 339 15.78 3.34 -9.87
C SER A 339 16.56 3.16 -8.56
N SER A 340 16.19 2.19 -7.72
CA SER A 340 16.90 1.92 -6.47
C SER A 340 18.30 1.34 -6.71
N ALA A 341 18.44 0.43 -7.68
CA ALA A 341 19.73 -0.14 -8.07
C ALA A 341 20.68 0.95 -8.60
N VAL A 342 20.19 1.85 -9.46
CA VAL A 342 20.97 2.99 -9.96
C VAL A 342 21.41 3.90 -8.82
N LEU A 343 20.52 4.26 -7.89
CA LEU A 343 20.87 5.13 -6.76
C LEU A 343 21.87 4.47 -5.79
N LEU A 344 21.74 3.17 -5.53
CA LEU A 344 22.70 2.42 -4.74
C LEU A 344 24.05 2.32 -5.43
N ALA A 345 24.06 2.04 -6.74
CA ALA A 345 25.27 1.93 -7.56
C ALA A 345 26.07 3.24 -7.53
N ARG A 346 25.41 4.36 -7.84
CA ARG A 346 26.01 5.69 -7.81
C ARG A 346 26.60 6.04 -6.46
N ARG A 347 25.88 5.74 -5.38
CA ARG A 347 26.27 6.14 -4.03
C ARG A 347 27.49 5.39 -3.49
N TYR A 348 27.62 4.11 -3.82
CA TYR A 348 28.61 3.23 -3.19
C TYR A 348 29.70 2.71 -4.12
N PHE A 349 29.53 2.78 -5.44
CA PHE A 349 30.52 2.28 -6.38
C PHE A 349 31.11 3.39 -7.26
N GLU A 350 30.34 4.41 -7.65
CA GLU A 350 30.90 5.52 -8.46
C GLU A 350 31.61 6.59 -7.61
N GLU A 351 31.11 6.89 -6.39
CA GLU A 351 31.71 7.92 -5.53
C GLU A 351 33.00 7.47 -4.81
N GLU A 352 33.27 6.16 -4.70
CA GLU A 352 34.55 5.67 -4.16
C GLU A 352 35.71 5.90 -5.13
N ASP A 353 35.44 5.85 -6.45
CA ASP A 353 36.45 6.09 -7.49
C ASP A 353 36.88 7.56 -7.56
N GLU A 354 35.99 8.53 -7.30
CA GLU A 354 36.33 9.96 -7.28
C GLU A 354 37.18 10.40 -6.09
N VAL A 355 37.19 9.63 -4.99
CA VAL A 355 38.02 9.93 -3.80
C VAL A 355 39.39 9.22 -3.88
N ALA A 356 39.53 8.23 -4.76
CA ALA A 356 40.76 7.48 -4.99
C ALA A 356 41.67 8.08 -6.09
N THR A 357 41.21 9.11 -6.81
CA THR A 357 41.98 9.90 -7.80
C THR A 357 42.28 11.30 -7.27
#